data_AF-A0A7H1M8F4-F1
#
_entry.id   AF-A0A7H1M8F4-F1
#
_cell.length_a   1.000
_cell.length_b   1.000
_cell.length_c   1.000
_cell.angle_alpha   90.00
_cell.angle_beta   90.00
_cell.angle_gamma   90.00
#
_symmetry.space_group_name_H-M   'P 1'
#
loop_
_entity.id
_entity.type
_entity.pdbx_description
1 polymer ?
#
loop_
_entity_poly.entity_id
_entity_poly.type
_entity_poly.pdbx_seq_one_letter_code
_entity_poly.pdbx_strand_id
1 'polypeptide(L)'
;MTLAEMLRHRRSVQHDDAQKPLDSDKVRECLKLAQPAPGSPNMQLYGFYRITGRIRAGQACRSLLGAGRRNHRTTDGGVCYPSGLYRARAQAAPGFERGNIGRNSPPEKTAGRLKKSAAYYGKPMPFVYTCCFGLMGMLRKLIAGTACSVRLPATCPKRYAHRGT
;
A
#
# COMPACT_ATOMS: atom_id res chain seq x y z
N MET A 1 8.47 25.95 -10.06
CA MET A 1 8.62 24.53 -10.43
C MET A 1 7.25 23.97 -10.73
N THR A 2 7.07 23.33 -11.88
CA THR A 2 5.85 22.59 -12.23
C THR A 2 5.85 21.19 -11.58
N LEU A 3 4.70 20.53 -11.50
CA LEU A 3 4.61 19.15 -11.00
C LEU A 3 5.54 18.20 -11.79
N ALA A 4 5.59 18.38 -13.12
CA ALA A 4 6.41 17.54 -13.99
C ALA A 4 7.91 17.71 -13.69
N GLU A 5 8.37 18.92 -13.41
CA GLU A 5 9.75 19.20 -13.01
C GLU A 5 10.09 18.57 -11.66
N MET A 6 9.19 18.67 -10.68
CA MET A 6 9.38 18.05 -9.35
C MET A 6 9.51 16.53 -9.45
N LEU A 7 8.67 15.89 -10.26
CA LEU A 7 8.70 14.44 -10.45
C LEU A 7 9.99 13.98 -11.14
N ARG A 8 10.53 14.76 -12.08
CA ARG A 8 11.81 14.48 -12.76
C ARG A 8 13.01 14.74 -11.85
N HIS A 9 12.92 15.76 -11.00
CA HIS A 9 13.98 16.14 -10.08
C HIS A 9 14.13 15.17 -8.89
N ARG A 10 13.05 14.44 -8.53
CA ARG A 10 13.04 13.58 -7.35
C ARG A 10 14.17 12.54 -7.40
N ARG A 11 14.88 12.40 -6.29
CA ARG A 11 15.91 11.38 -6.07
C ARG A 11 15.79 10.84 -4.65
N SER A 12 16.18 9.58 -4.46
CA SER A 12 16.20 8.99 -3.12
C SER A 12 17.31 9.65 -2.30
N VAL A 13 16.95 10.25 -1.17
CA VAL A 13 17.91 10.83 -0.23
C VAL A 13 18.18 9.80 0.86
N GLN A 14 19.45 9.46 1.06
CA GLN A 14 19.91 8.50 2.08
C GLN A 14 20.71 9.16 3.19
N HIS A 15 21.10 10.43 3.00
CA HIS A 15 21.89 11.20 3.94
C HIS A 15 21.18 12.51 4.21
N ASP A 16 20.74 12.69 5.45
CA ASP A 16 19.97 13.84 5.90
C ASP A 16 20.73 14.54 7.03
N ASP A 17 20.55 15.86 7.15
CA ASP A 17 21.21 16.66 8.17
C ASP A 17 20.60 16.39 9.56
N ALA A 18 21.38 15.77 10.45
CA ALA A 18 20.94 15.37 11.78
C ALA A 18 20.66 16.55 12.72
N GLN A 19 21.04 17.78 12.36
CA GLN A 19 20.78 19.01 13.13
C GLN A 19 19.52 19.74 12.67
N LYS A 20 18.94 19.36 11.52
CA LYS A 20 17.70 19.97 10.99
C LYS A 20 16.52 19.03 11.20
N PRO A 21 15.74 19.20 12.27
CA PRO A 21 14.57 18.36 12.49
C PRO A 21 13.49 18.62 11.43
N LEU A 22 12.74 17.58 11.08
CA LEU A 22 11.60 17.68 10.18
C LEU A 22 10.43 18.41 10.87
N ASP A 23 9.92 19.41 10.18
CA ASP A 23 8.73 20.17 10.55
C ASP A 23 7.49 19.25 10.57
N SER A 24 6.87 19.14 11.74
CA SER A 24 5.73 18.26 11.98
C SER A 24 4.48 18.66 11.20
N ASP A 25 4.29 19.95 10.94
CA ASP A 25 3.11 20.43 10.22
C ASP A 25 3.23 20.13 8.73
N LYS A 26 4.44 20.32 8.17
CA LYS A 26 4.74 19.89 6.79
C LYS A 26 4.59 18.39 6.62
N VAL A 27 5.07 17.57 7.56
CA VAL A 27 4.90 16.11 7.50
C VAL A 27 3.41 15.75 7.53
N ARG A 28 2.62 16.40 8.40
CA ARG A 28 1.17 16.19 8.47
C ARG A 28 0.47 16.56 7.17
N GLU A 29 0.81 17.69 6.58
CA GLU A 29 0.26 18.15 5.31
C GLU A 29 0.59 17.16 4.17
N CYS A 30 1.85 16.73 4.06
CA CYS A 30 2.27 15.71 3.10
C CYS A 30 1.47 14.41 3.25
N LEU A 31 1.21 13.97 4.48
CA LEU A 31 0.39 12.77 4.73
C LEU A 31 -1.07 12.96 4.31
N LYS A 32 -1.66 14.15 4.54
CA LYS A 32 -3.01 14.47 4.05
C LYS A 32 -3.08 14.45 2.52
N LEU A 33 -2.06 15.00 1.84
CA LEU A 33 -1.96 14.98 0.38
C LEU A 33 -1.73 13.57 -0.18
N ALA A 34 -1.08 12.69 0.57
CA ALA A 34 -0.87 11.30 0.18
C ALA A 34 -2.10 10.41 0.41
N GLN A 35 -2.97 10.75 1.37
CA GLN A 35 -4.18 9.99 1.70
C GLN A 35 -5.14 9.73 0.51
N PRO A 36 -5.42 10.68 -0.41
CA PRO A 36 -6.28 10.44 -1.56
C PRO A 36 -5.66 9.55 -2.64
N ALA A 37 -4.42 9.07 -2.45
CA ALA A 37 -3.80 8.16 -3.42
C ALA A 37 -4.67 6.90 -3.64
N PRO A 38 -4.89 6.51 -4.90
CA PRO A 38 -5.72 5.35 -5.20
C PRO A 38 -5.05 4.08 -4.68
N GLY A 39 -5.81 3.31 -3.90
CA GLY A 39 -5.41 1.98 -3.47
C GLY A 39 -6.53 0.99 -3.77
N SER A 40 -6.21 -0.18 -4.30
CA SER A 40 -7.14 -1.31 -4.29
C SER A 40 -7.16 -1.90 -2.88
N PRO A 41 -8.30 -2.11 -2.21
CA PRO A 41 -9.70 -2.01 -2.65
C PRO A 41 -10.44 -0.80 -2.05
N ASN A 42 -9.77 0.35 -2.03
CA ASN A 42 -10.24 1.59 -1.45
C ASN A 42 -10.59 1.51 0.06
N MET A 43 -10.02 0.52 0.76
CA MET A 43 -10.10 0.40 2.23
C MET A 43 -8.95 1.11 2.95
N GLN A 44 -7.99 1.67 2.21
CA GLN A 44 -6.87 2.47 2.74
C GLN A 44 -6.18 1.83 3.96
N LEU A 45 -5.97 0.51 3.95
CA LEU A 45 -5.52 -0.28 5.12
C LEU A 45 -4.09 0.02 5.60
N TYR A 46 -3.55 1.19 5.29
CA TYR A 46 -2.27 1.67 5.77
C TYR A 46 -2.46 2.69 6.91
N GLY A 47 -1.51 2.72 7.82
CA GLY A 47 -1.33 3.77 8.82
C GLY A 47 0.14 4.19 8.85
N PHE A 48 0.38 5.48 9.09
CA PHE A 48 1.72 6.04 9.18
C PHE A 48 2.05 6.35 10.63
N TYR A 49 3.18 5.85 11.11
CA TYR A 49 3.70 6.13 12.44
C TYR A 49 5.01 6.92 12.34
N ARG A 50 5.08 8.02 13.09
CA ARG A 50 6.30 8.79 13.27
C ARG A 50 7.01 8.34 14.54
N ILE A 51 8.21 7.79 14.41
CA ILE A 51 8.99 7.30 15.55
C ILE A 51 10.03 8.35 15.92
N THR A 52 9.84 8.97 17.08
CA THR A 52 10.78 9.94 17.64
C THR A 52 11.72 9.25 18.64
N GLY A 53 13.02 9.55 18.58
CA GLY A 53 14.02 9.05 19.52
C GLY A 53 14.93 7.98 18.94
N ARG A 54 16.25 8.17 19.15
CA ARG A 54 17.34 7.36 18.54
C ARG A 54 17.19 5.86 18.76
N ILE A 55 16.85 5.44 19.99
CA ILE A 55 16.77 4.01 20.36
C ILE A 55 15.62 3.31 19.62
N ARG A 56 14.41 3.91 19.66
CA ARG A 56 13.20 3.36 19.02
C ARG A 56 13.32 3.37 17.49
N ALA A 57 13.89 4.44 16.93
CA ALA A 57 14.19 4.54 15.51
C ALA A 57 15.18 3.44 15.06
N GLY A 58 16.25 3.21 15.82
CA GLY A 58 17.23 2.15 15.55
C GLY A 58 16.63 0.74 15.60
N GLN A 59 15.73 0.47 16.55
CA GLN A 59 15.01 -0.81 16.63
C GLN A 59 14.09 -1.01 15.41
N ALA A 60 13.30 0.00 15.05
CA ALA A 60 12.41 -0.07 13.89
C ALA A 60 13.19 -0.27 12.57
N CYS A 61 14.30 0.45 12.37
CA CYS A 61 15.15 0.27 11.19
C CYS A 61 15.74 -1.16 11.09
N ARG A 62 16.10 -1.79 12.22
CA ARG A 62 16.57 -3.18 12.22
C ARG A 62 15.47 -4.16 11.81
N SER A 63 14.23 -3.96 12.27
CA SER A 63 13.08 -4.80 11.87
C SER A 63 12.69 -4.65 10.39
N LEU A 64 13.01 -3.52 9.77
CA LEU A 64 12.76 -3.25 8.35
C LEU A 64 13.89 -3.75 7.44
N LEU A 65 14.38 -4.97 7.69
CA LEU A 65 15.45 -5.62 6.91
C LEU A 65 16.75 -4.81 6.83
N GLY A 66 17.05 -4.02 7.85
CA GLY A 66 18.29 -3.25 7.91
C GLY A 66 18.40 -2.16 6.85
N ALA A 67 17.28 -1.61 6.37
CA ALA A 67 17.26 -0.44 5.48
C ALA A 67 18.20 0.64 6.04
N GLY A 68 19.35 0.80 5.38
CA GLY A 68 20.57 1.43 5.91
C GLY A 68 20.50 2.94 6.09
N ARG A 69 19.55 3.44 6.88
CA ARG A 69 19.50 4.85 7.30
C ARG A 69 20.37 5.02 8.54
N ARG A 70 21.69 5.06 8.33
CA ARG A 70 22.73 4.94 9.38
C ARG A 70 22.72 6.04 10.46
N ASN A 71 22.03 7.18 10.29
CA ASN A 71 22.23 8.36 11.15
C ASN A 71 20.97 9.11 11.61
N HIS A 72 19.79 8.51 11.63
CA HIS A 72 18.57 9.26 12.00
C HIS A 72 18.25 9.27 13.51
N ARG A 73 18.05 10.48 14.07
CA ARG A 73 17.37 10.70 15.37
C ARG A 73 15.87 10.39 15.32
N THR A 74 15.29 10.40 14.12
CA THR A 74 13.87 10.30 13.86
C THR A 74 13.67 9.48 12.58
N THR A 75 12.92 8.38 12.65
CA THR A 75 12.54 7.64 11.45
C THR A 75 11.08 7.93 11.17
N ASP A 76 10.84 8.67 10.08
CA ASP A 76 9.52 8.83 9.50
C ASP A 76 9.32 7.67 8.52
N GLY A 77 8.72 6.58 9.00
CA GLY A 77 8.62 5.39 8.18
C GLY A 77 8.12 4.16 8.93
N GLY A 78 6.82 3.93 8.80
CA GLY A 78 6.20 2.65 9.07
C GLY A 78 4.82 2.65 8.45
N VAL A 79 4.64 1.92 7.35
CA VAL A 79 3.32 1.53 6.86
C VAL A 79 2.92 0.31 7.69
N CYS A 80 2.18 0.54 8.76
CA CYS A 80 1.58 -0.55 9.51
C CYS A 80 0.17 -0.76 8.97
N TYR A 81 -0.19 -2.01 8.69
CA TYR A 81 -1.55 -2.38 8.38
C TYR A 81 -2.30 -2.61 9.69
N PRO A 82 -3.20 -1.72 10.14
CA PRO A 82 -3.94 -1.95 11.38
C PRO A 82 -4.97 -3.05 11.09
N SER A 83 -4.67 -4.28 11.50
CA SER A 83 -5.55 -5.43 11.32
C SER A 83 -6.97 -5.20 11.87
N GLY A 84 -7.11 -4.32 12.88
CA GLY A 84 -8.39 -3.97 13.49
C GLY A 84 -9.32 -3.10 12.63
N LEU A 85 -8.80 -2.29 11.71
CA LEU A 85 -9.63 -1.37 10.92
C LEU A 85 -10.26 -2.02 9.68
N TYR A 86 -9.81 -3.22 9.31
CA TYR A 86 -10.31 -3.94 8.14
C TYR A 86 -11.82 -4.14 8.19
N ARG A 87 -12.37 -4.64 9.31
CA ARG A 87 -13.80 -4.97 9.41
C ARG A 87 -14.68 -3.75 9.19
N ALA A 88 -14.38 -2.65 9.87
CA ALA A 88 -15.13 -1.40 9.73
C ALA A 88 -15.04 -0.83 8.30
N ARG A 89 -13.85 -0.85 7.70
CA ARG A 89 -13.64 -0.28 6.35
C ARG A 89 -14.19 -1.18 5.25
N ALA A 90 -14.18 -2.50 5.43
CA ALA A 90 -14.82 -3.45 4.52
C ALA A 90 -16.34 -3.29 4.48
N GLN A 91 -16.95 -2.84 5.58
CA GLN A 91 -18.38 -2.50 5.62
C GLN A 91 -18.67 -1.14 4.96
N ALA A 92 -17.78 -0.15 5.11
CA ALA A 92 -17.97 1.20 4.58
C ALA A 92 -17.64 1.34 3.08
N ALA A 93 -16.59 0.67 2.59
CA ALA A 93 -16.11 0.78 1.21
C ALA A 93 -17.17 0.46 0.13
N PRO A 94 -18.04 -0.57 0.28
CA PRO A 94 -19.10 -0.84 -0.69
C PRO A 94 -20.09 0.31 -0.83
N GLY A 95 -20.42 1.00 0.27
CA GLY A 95 -21.32 2.17 0.25
C GLY A 95 -20.72 3.32 -0.55
N PHE A 96 -19.44 3.60 -0.33
CA PHE A 96 -18.70 4.58 -1.12
C PHE A 96 -18.67 4.22 -2.62
N GLU A 97 -18.35 2.96 -2.96
CA GLU A 97 -18.29 2.54 -4.36
C GLU A 97 -19.64 2.59 -5.06
N ARG A 98 -20.75 2.29 -4.37
CA ARG A 98 -22.10 2.46 -4.93
C ARG A 98 -22.36 3.92 -5.31
N GLY A 99 -22.03 4.87 -4.43
CA GLY A 99 -22.16 6.30 -4.72
C GLY A 99 -21.20 6.80 -5.81
N ASN A 100 -20.00 6.22 -5.87
CA ASN A 100 -19.01 6.51 -6.92
C ASN A 100 -19.51 6.03 -8.31
N ILE A 101 -20.01 4.79 -8.39
CA ILE A 101 -20.55 4.22 -9.62
C ILE A 101 -21.75 5.04 -10.10
N GLY A 102 -22.64 5.45 -9.20
CA GLY A 102 -23.81 6.26 -9.55
C GLY A 102 -23.48 7.64 -10.13
N ARG A 103 -22.38 8.28 -9.67
CA ARG A 103 -21.96 9.61 -10.16
C ARG A 103 -21.14 9.56 -11.45
N ASN A 104 -20.29 8.54 -11.59
CA ASN A 104 -19.23 8.52 -12.60
C ASN A 104 -19.44 7.46 -13.71
N SER A 105 -20.52 6.66 -13.66
CA SER A 105 -20.78 5.61 -14.66
C SER A 105 -21.97 5.95 -15.55
N PRO A 106 -21.94 5.59 -16.85
CA PRO A 106 -23.10 5.72 -17.72
C PRO A 106 -24.21 4.77 -17.26
N PRO A 107 -25.50 5.16 -17.40
CA PRO A 107 -26.65 4.46 -16.81
C PRO A 107 -26.75 3.00 -17.25
N GLU A 108 -26.43 2.71 -18.50
CA GLU A 108 -26.41 1.36 -19.09
C GLU A 108 -25.44 0.40 -18.37
N LYS A 109 -24.31 0.92 -17.87
CA LYS A 109 -23.26 0.13 -17.22
C LYS A 109 -23.39 0.12 -15.70
N THR A 110 -24.26 0.96 -15.13
CA THR A 110 -24.43 1.13 -13.69
C THR A 110 -24.88 -0.17 -13.02
N ALA A 111 -25.93 -0.81 -13.52
CA ALA A 111 -26.43 -2.07 -12.95
C ALA A 111 -25.36 -3.18 -12.95
N GLY A 112 -24.63 -3.33 -14.07
CA GLY A 112 -23.54 -4.30 -14.20
C GLY A 112 -22.37 -4.02 -13.24
N ARG A 113 -21.97 -2.75 -13.09
CA ARG A 113 -20.90 -2.34 -12.18
C ARG A 113 -21.29 -2.52 -10.71
N LEU A 114 -22.54 -2.21 -10.34
CA LEU A 114 -23.04 -2.44 -9.00
C LEU A 114 -23.04 -3.93 -8.64
N LYS A 115 -23.46 -4.80 -9.55
CA LYS A 115 -23.42 -6.26 -9.36
C LYS A 115 -21.98 -6.76 -9.16
N LYS A 116 -21.04 -6.30 -9.99
CA LYS A 116 -19.61 -6.66 -9.87
C LYS A 116 -19.01 -6.16 -8.55
N SER A 117 -19.29 -4.91 -8.18
CA SER A 117 -18.83 -4.33 -6.91
C SER A 117 -19.36 -5.11 -5.71
N ALA A 118 -20.66 -5.41 -5.68
CA ALA A 118 -21.27 -6.22 -4.62
C ALA A 118 -20.65 -7.63 -4.53
N ALA A 119 -20.41 -8.29 -5.68
CA ALA A 119 -19.76 -9.59 -5.70
C ALA A 119 -18.31 -9.54 -5.18
N TYR A 120 -17.56 -8.50 -5.54
CA TYR A 120 -16.17 -8.31 -5.13
C TYR A 120 -16.02 -8.07 -3.62
N TYR A 121 -16.82 -7.16 -3.05
CA TYR A 121 -16.78 -6.91 -1.62
C TYR A 121 -17.42 -8.03 -0.79
N GLY A 122 -18.30 -8.84 -1.37
CA GLY A 122 -18.98 -9.93 -0.67
C GLY A 122 -18.19 -11.25 -0.59
N LYS A 123 -17.38 -11.59 -1.60
CA LYS A 123 -16.72 -12.91 -1.67
C LYS A 123 -15.19 -12.85 -1.61
N PRO A 124 -14.47 -12.34 -2.64
CA PRO A 124 -13.02 -12.39 -2.65
C PRO A 124 -12.40 -11.51 -1.56
N MET A 125 -13.03 -10.37 -1.22
CA MET A 125 -12.53 -9.49 -0.16
C MET A 125 -12.47 -10.17 1.21
N PRO A 126 -13.58 -10.70 1.76
CA PRO A 126 -13.55 -11.46 2.99
C PRO A 126 -12.60 -12.65 2.91
N PHE A 127 -12.57 -13.36 1.78
CA PHE A 127 -11.70 -14.52 1.63
C PHE A 127 -10.21 -14.16 1.69
N VAL A 128 -9.77 -12.99 1.23
CA VAL A 128 -8.34 -12.60 1.25
C VAL A 128 -7.94 -11.97 2.59
N TYR A 129 -8.82 -11.16 3.18
CA TYR A 129 -8.47 -10.32 4.33
C TYR A 129 -8.92 -10.87 5.70
N THR A 130 -9.67 -11.98 5.76
CA THR A 130 -9.99 -12.63 7.05
C THR A 130 -8.78 -13.36 7.63
N CYS A 131 -8.42 -13.06 8.87
CA CYS A 131 -7.40 -13.81 9.60
C CYS A 131 -8.09 -14.70 10.64
N CYS A 132 -8.40 -15.95 10.29
CA CYS A 132 -8.90 -16.95 11.25
C CYS A 132 -7.72 -17.64 11.94
N PHE A 133 -7.08 -16.94 12.89
CA PHE A 133 -5.98 -17.47 13.73
C PHE A 133 -4.86 -18.23 12.97
N GLY A 134 -4.61 -17.88 11.70
CA GLY A 134 -3.60 -18.54 10.87
C GLY A 134 -4.09 -19.75 10.04
N LEU A 135 -5.21 -20.40 10.38
CA LEU A 135 -5.74 -21.55 9.61
C LEU A 135 -6.10 -21.16 8.17
N MET A 136 -6.82 -20.05 8.00
CA MET A 136 -7.12 -19.52 6.67
C MET A 136 -5.85 -19.09 5.92
N GLY A 137 -4.80 -18.71 6.64
CA GLY A 137 -3.49 -18.40 6.06
C GLY A 137 -2.80 -19.65 5.50
N MET A 138 -2.85 -20.78 6.23
CA MET A 138 -2.38 -22.08 5.74
C MET A 138 -3.17 -22.56 4.53
N LEU A 139 -4.50 -22.47 4.56
CA LEU A 139 -5.35 -22.83 3.43
C LEU A 139 -4.99 -22.03 2.17
N ARG A 140 -4.81 -20.72 2.28
CA ARG A 140 -4.37 -19.89 1.14
C ARG A 140 -2.99 -20.29 0.63
N LYS A 141 -2.04 -20.61 1.53
CA LYS A 141 -0.70 -21.09 1.15
C LYS A 141 -0.77 -22.40 0.38
N LEU A 142 -1.63 -23.34 0.80
CA LEU A 142 -1.83 -24.61 0.11
C LEU A 142 -2.39 -24.38 -1.30
N ILE A 143 -3.45 -23.57 -1.44
CA ILE A 143 -4.05 -23.24 -2.73
C ILE A 143 -3.04 -22.55 -3.67
N ALA A 144 -2.29 -21.58 -3.16
CA ALA A 144 -1.26 -20.89 -3.94
C ALA A 144 -0.10 -21.82 -4.32
N GLY A 145 0.29 -22.72 -3.41
CA GLY A 145 1.33 -23.73 -3.64
C GLY A 145 0.93 -24.71 -4.74
N THR A 146 -0.32 -25.18 -4.74
CA THR A 146 -0.84 -26.10 -5.78
C THR A 146 -1.07 -25.40 -7.14
N ALA A 147 -1.36 -24.09 -7.14
CA ALA A 147 -1.47 -23.32 -8.38
C ALA A 147 -0.09 -23.03 -9.00
N CYS A 148 0.94 -22.80 -8.18
CA CYS A 148 2.30 -22.54 -8.65
C CYS A 148 3.00 -23.81 -9.17
N SER A 149 2.59 -25.01 -8.71
CA SER A 149 3.06 -26.29 -9.26
C SER A 149 2.44 -26.65 -10.62
N VAL A 150 1.40 -25.92 -11.06
CA VAL A 150 0.93 -25.94 -12.46
C VAL A 150 1.82 -24.99 -13.29
N ARG A 151 3.01 -25.52 -13.60
CA ARG A 151 3.97 -25.14 -14.64
C ARG A 151 3.52 -23.97 -15.53
N LEU A 152 3.85 -22.74 -15.15
CA LEU A 152 4.02 -21.65 -16.13
C LEU A 152 5.18 -22.07 -17.04
N PRO A 153 4.98 -22.21 -18.37
CA PRO A 153 6.09 -22.47 -19.27
C PRO A 153 7.09 -21.32 -19.15
N ALA A 154 8.33 -21.67 -18.84
CA ALA A 154 9.43 -20.74 -18.71
C ALA A 154 9.76 -20.13 -20.08
N THR A 155 9.08 -19.05 -20.44
CA THR A 155 9.53 -18.14 -21.51
C THR A 155 9.64 -16.74 -20.93
N CYS A 156 10.67 -16.53 -20.13
CA CYS A 156 11.16 -15.20 -19.79
C CYS A 156 12.32 -14.88 -20.75
N PRO A 157 12.12 -14.09 -21.82
CA PRO A 157 13.23 -13.66 -22.66
C PRO A 157 14.04 -12.62 -21.89
N LYS A 158 15.22 -13.03 -21.39
CA LYS A 158 16.28 -12.09 -21.02
C LYS A 158 16.73 -11.35 -22.28
N ARG A 159 16.34 -10.09 -22.45
CA ARG A 159 17.05 -9.10 -23.30
C ARG A 159 16.55 -7.68 -23.01
N TYR A 160 17.22 -7.02 -22.08
CA TYR A 160 17.43 -5.58 -22.14
C TYR A 160 18.90 -5.33 -21.78
N ALA A 161 19.76 -5.48 -22.78
CA ALA A 161 21.10 -4.94 -22.75
C ALA A 161 21.01 -3.53 -23.35
N HIS A 162 21.09 -2.52 -22.49
CA HIS A 162 21.35 -1.14 -22.92
C HIS A 162 22.76 -1.11 -23.53
N ARG A 163 22.85 -0.92 -24.86
CA ARG A 163 24.02 -0.31 -25.50
C ARG A 163 23.75 1.20 -25.52
N GLY A 164 24.52 1.94 -24.74
CA GLY A 164 24.69 3.38 -24.95
C GLY A 164 25.67 3.57 -26.10
N THR A 165 25.27 4.42 -27.05
CA THR A 165 26.15 5.19 -27.94
C THR A 165 26.74 6.35 -27.17
#